data_AF-M3JAA6-F1
#
_entry.id   AF-M3JAA6-F1
#
_cell.length_a   1.000
_cell.length_b   1.000
_cell.length_c   1.000
_cell.angle_alpha   90.00
_cell.angle_beta   90.00
_cell.angle_gamma   90.00
#
_symmetry.space_group_name_H-M   'P 1'
#
loop_
_entity.id
_entity.type
_entity.pdbx_description
1 polymer ?
#
loop_
_entity_poly.entity_id
_entity_poly.type
_entity_poly.pdbx_seq_one_letter_code
_entity_poly.pdbx_strand_id
1 'polypeptide(L)'
;MTAQKFEKIRQTLKIWLTAMLKIKDKQLLHYASSLSFHTMLSIIPVLLISLSLFTQMPSFSVYYAKIKEFIFAQLLPSNQDAISNYIETFLQNSSSLGILGLGAIIFTSIMFFADYEYVINRIMHTSSRKFWNSLSAYWTLITLAPLGLGLSFYLSNLFQDMLNSSAYTKWINFLSIFPYLIIWAIFCVTYLISINRQIALKNVLFSSFVASLIWYLGKNIFVFYAANNKTYLSIYGSFSVVLLFFVWIYVSWIIFLYGVKLCAYLEKAGESDKEA
;
A
#
# COMPACT_ATOMS: atom_id res chain seq x y z
N MET A 1 4.25 -40.12 -19.18
CA MET A 1 4.25 -38.64 -19.18
C MET A 1 3.61 -38.03 -17.91
N THR A 2 2.66 -38.69 -17.26
CA THR A 2 1.94 -38.22 -16.05
C THR A 2 2.75 -38.32 -14.75
N ALA A 3 3.57 -39.37 -14.56
CA ALA A 3 4.34 -39.57 -13.33
C ALA A 3 5.43 -38.50 -13.10
N GLN A 4 6.25 -38.20 -14.13
CA GLN A 4 7.27 -37.14 -14.07
C GLN A 4 6.67 -35.75 -13.81
N LYS A 5 5.49 -35.46 -14.38
CA LYS A 5 4.80 -34.18 -14.17
C LYS A 5 4.33 -34.05 -12.71
N PHE A 6 3.83 -35.14 -12.14
CA PHE A 6 3.36 -35.19 -10.75
C PHE A 6 4.53 -35.07 -9.76
N GLU A 7 5.66 -35.72 -10.06
CA GLU A 7 6.87 -35.65 -9.24
C GLU A 7 7.49 -34.24 -9.25
N LYS A 8 7.54 -33.58 -10.42
CA LYS A 8 7.97 -32.19 -10.55
C LYS A 8 7.05 -31.22 -9.80
N ILE A 9 5.74 -31.44 -9.81
CA ILE A 9 4.76 -30.66 -9.04
C ILE A 9 4.96 -30.86 -7.54
N ARG A 10 5.16 -32.10 -7.10
CA ARG A 10 5.40 -32.43 -5.68
C ARG A 10 6.69 -31.81 -5.16
N GLN A 11 7.75 -31.85 -5.96
CA GLN A 11 9.05 -31.25 -5.63
C GLN A 11 8.96 -29.73 -5.58
N THR A 12 8.26 -29.13 -6.56
CA THR A 12 7.90 -27.71 -6.54
C THR A 12 7.15 -27.38 -5.25
N LEU A 13 6.00 -28.01 -4.95
CA LEU A 13 5.25 -27.73 -3.73
C LEU A 13 6.08 -27.85 -2.44
N LYS A 14 6.95 -28.86 -2.34
CA LYS A 14 7.87 -29.00 -1.20
C LYS A 14 8.78 -27.80 -1.02
N ILE A 15 9.40 -27.29 -2.09
CA ILE A 15 10.30 -26.13 -2.06
C ILE A 15 9.58 -24.88 -1.55
N TRP A 16 8.32 -24.68 -1.96
CA TRP A 16 7.56 -23.49 -1.59
C TRP A 16 7.12 -23.55 -0.13
N LEU A 17 6.76 -24.75 0.35
CA LEU A 17 6.35 -24.99 1.73
C LEU A 17 7.54 -24.89 2.71
N THR A 18 8.70 -25.42 2.34
CA THR A 18 9.93 -25.26 3.14
C THR A 18 10.45 -23.82 3.13
N ALA A 19 10.29 -23.09 2.02
CA ALA A 19 10.62 -21.67 1.93
C ALA A 19 9.80 -20.86 2.95
N MET A 20 8.48 -21.02 2.98
CA MET A 20 7.61 -20.33 3.93
C MET A 20 8.01 -20.55 5.40
N LEU A 21 8.44 -21.77 5.74
CA LEU A 21 8.78 -22.13 7.13
C LEU A 21 10.19 -21.69 7.56
N LYS A 22 11.13 -21.51 6.61
CA LYS A 22 12.54 -21.18 6.91
C LYS A 22 12.88 -19.70 6.82
N ILE A 23 11.96 -18.84 6.37
CA ILE A 23 12.19 -17.39 6.32
C ILE A 23 12.02 -16.83 7.73
N LYS A 24 13.05 -16.93 8.58
CA LYS A 24 13.18 -16.09 9.77
C LYS A 24 14.32 -15.12 9.53
N ASP A 25 14.00 -13.83 9.54
CA ASP A 25 14.98 -12.78 9.43
C ASP A 25 14.62 -11.62 10.35
N LYS A 26 15.50 -11.38 11.32
CA LYS A 26 15.32 -10.25 12.23
C LYS A 26 15.60 -8.93 11.52
N GLN A 27 16.43 -8.92 10.47
CA GLN A 27 16.74 -7.71 9.71
C GLN A 27 15.53 -7.19 8.93
N LEU A 28 14.64 -8.09 8.46
CA LEU A 28 13.41 -7.67 7.78
C LEU A 28 12.50 -6.82 8.67
N LEU A 29 12.46 -7.08 9.98
CA LEU A 29 11.68 -6.28 10.92
C LEU A 29 12.26 -4.87 11.08
N HIS A 30 13.58 -4.73 11.04
CA HIS A 30 14.24 -3.43 11.06
C HIS A 30 14.02 -2.65 9.76
N TYR A 31 14.13 -3.31 8.61
CA TYR A 31 13.83 -2.71 7.31
C TYR A 31 12.37 -2.26 7.21
N ALA A 32 11.42 -3.09 7.65
CA ALA A 32 10.02 -2.70 7.70
C ALA A 32 9.78 -1.49 8.62
N SER A 33 10.53 -1.38 9.72
CA SER A 33 10.45 -0.24 10.64
C SER A 33 10.90 1.05 9.95
N SER A 34 12.05 1.01 9.26
CA SER A 34 12.57 2.17 8.52
C SER A 34 11.60 2.64 7.43
N LEU A 35 11.12 1.71 6.60
CA LEU A 35 10.15 2.02 5.54
C LEU A 35 8.83 2.54 6.09
N SER A 36 8.35 1.98 7.21
CA SER A 36 7.14 2.47 7.87
C SER A 36 7.30 3.90 8.39
N PHE A 37 8.46 4.24 8.96
CA PHE A 37 8.76 5.59 9.42
C PHE A 37 8.79 6.58 8.26
N HIS A 38 9.49 6.26 7.18
CA HIS A 38 9.53 7.11 5.99
C HIS A 38 8.15 7.26 5.31
N THR A 39 7.33 6.19 5.31
CA THR A 39 5.93 6.26 4.83
C THR A 39 5.09 7.19 5.71
N MET A 40 5.24 7.10 7.04
CA MET A 40 4.51 7.95 7.97
C MET A 40 4.92 9.43 7.83
N LEU A 41 6.22 9.67 7.65
CA LEU A 41 6.78 11.01 7.47
C LEU A 41 6.31 11.66 6.16
N SER A 42 6.14 10.89 5.09
CA SER A 42 5.69 11.40 3.77
C SER A 42 4.20 11.70 3.70
N ILE A 43 3.37 11.10 4.58
CA ILE A 43 1.91 11.36 4.60
C ILE A 43 1.60 12.83 4.88
N ILE A 44 2.31 13.48 5.80
CA ILE A 44 2.00 14.87 6.20
C ILE A 44 2.20 15.85 5.02
N PRO A 45 3.37 15.89 4.36
CA PRO A 45 3.56 16.74 3.18
C PRO A 45 2.58 16.43 2.05
N VAL A 46 2.28 15.15 1.79
CA VAL A 46 1.29 14.74 0.78
C VAL A 46 -0.09 15.29 1.09
N LEU A 47 -0.54 15.20 2.34
CA LEU A 47 -1.83 15.76 2.77
C LEU A 47 -1.87 17.28 2.59
N LEU A 48 -0.80 17.99 2.97
CA LEU A 48 -0.74 19.45 2.82
C LEU A 48 -0.83 19.89 1.35
N ILE A 49 -0.10 19.21 0.45
CA ILE A 49 -0.18 19.53 -0.99
C ILE A 49 -1.52 19.14 -1.55
N SER A 50 -2.04 17.96 -1.22
CA SER A 50 -3.36 17.54 -1.68
C SER A 50 -4.43 18.55 -1.28
N LEU A 51 -4.38 19.05 -0.05
CA LEU A 51 -5.30 20.05 0.45
C LEU A 51 -5.09 21.40 -0.24
N SER A 52 -3.84 21.85 -0.40
CA SER A 52 -3.51 23.07 -1.15
C SER A 52 -4.03 23.02 -2.59
N LEU A 53 -3.78 21.94 -3.32
CA LEU A 53 -4.28 21.78 -4.69
C LEU A 53 -5.80 21.73 -4.73
N PHE A 54 -6.43 21.04 -3.78
CA PHE A 54 -7.88 20.99 -3.67
C PHE A 54 -8.49 22.37 -3.44
N THR A 55 -7.90 23.21 -2.57
CA THR A 55 -8.38 24.59 -2.31
C THR A 55 -8.30 25.51 -3.53
N GLN A 56 -7.43 25.20 -4.50
CA GLN A 56 -7.27 25.97 -5.73
C GLN A 56 -8.23 25.54 -6.84
N MET A 57 -8.95 24.43 -6.68
CA MET A 57 -9.91 23.98 -7.68
C MET A 57 -11.17 24.88 -7.71
N PRO A 58 -11.72 25.23 -8.89
CA PRO A 58 -12.92 26.07 -8.99
C PRO A 58 -14.12 25.52 -8.20
N SER A 59 -14.26 24.20 -8.15
CA SER A 59 -15.32 23.50 -7.44
C SER A 59 -15.20 23.57 -5.90
N PHE A 60 -14.03 23.96 -5.36
CA PHE A 60 -13.79 23.96 -3.92
C PHE A 60 -14.73 24.87 -3.15
N SER A 61 -15.08 26.04 -3.70
CA SER A 61 -16.00 27.00 -3.08
C SER A 61 -17.36 26.38 -2.71
N VAL A 62 -17.86 25.47 -3.55
CA VAL A 62 -19.12 24.73 -3.34
C VAL A 62 -18.99 23.71 -2.22
N TYR A 63 -17.87 22.99 -2.14
CA TYR A 63 -17.61 22.02 -1.07
C TYR A 63 -17.27 22.69 0.26
N TYR A 64 -16.57 23.82 0.20
CA TYR A 64 -16.22 24.64 1.35
C TYR A 64 -17.45 25.10 2.12
N ALA A 65 -18.47 25.61 1.41
CA ALA A 65 -19.73 26.02 2.02
C ALA A 65 -20.42 24.86 2.76
N LYS A 66 -20.47 23.67 2.14
CA LYS A 66 -21.03 22.45 2.74
C LYS A 66 -20.26 21.96 3.96
N ILE A 67 -18.92 22.03 3.91
CA ILE A 67 -18.06 21.64 5.04
C ILE A 67 -18.28 22.60 6.21
N LYS A 68 -18.33 23.91 5.94
CA LYS A 68 -18.58 24.93 6.96
C LYS A 68 -19.95 24.76 7.62
N GLU A 69 -20.97 24.49 6.82
CA GLU A 69 -22.34 24.21 7.30
C GLU A 69 -22.39 22.93 8.14
N PHE A 70 -21.74 21.84 7.71
CA PHE A 70 -21.67 20.59 8.47
C PHE A 70 -20.93 20.75 9.81
N ILE A 71 -19.77 21.43 9.78
CA ILE A 71 -18.96 21.67 10.98
C ILE A 71 -19.75 22.55 11.96
N PHE A 72 -20.42 23.61 11.50
CA PHE A 72 -21.17 24.51 12.39
C PHE A 72 -22.49 23.95 12.89
N ALA A 73 -23.14 23.07 12.13
CA ALA A 73 -24.33 22.35 12.57
C ALA A 73 -24.07 21.39 13.74
N GLN A 74 -22.81 20.97 13.95
CA GLN A 74 -22.40 20.01 14.98
C GLN A 74 -21.58 20.63 16.13
N LEU A 75 -21.30 21.93 16.08
CA LEU A 75 -20.46 22.62 17.07
C LEU A 75 -21.24 23.57 17.99
N LEU A 76 -20.73 23.75 19.21
CA LEU A 76 -21.20 24.80 20.12
C LEU A 76 -20.93 26.19 19.52
N PRO A 77 -21.88 27.15 19.62
CA PRO A 77 -21.75 28.48 19.03
C PRO A 77 -20.46 29.22 19.40
N SER A 78 -19.92 28.98 20.61
CA SER A 78 -18.73 29.65 21.14
C SER A 78 -17.43 29.37 20.38
N ASN A 79 -17.36 28.31 19.57
CA ASN A 79 -16.13 27.89 18.88
C ASN A 79 -16.16 28.16 17.37
N GLN A 80 -17.28 28.68 16.84
CA GLN A 80 -17.47 28.87 15.41
C GLN A 80 -16.54 29.95 14.82
N ASP A 81 -16.28 31.02 15.56
CA ASP A 81 -15.39 32.11 15.11
C ASP A 81 -13.92 31.69 15.11
N ALA A 82 -13.47 30.99 16.16
CA ALA A 82 -12.11 30.48 16.24
C ALA A 82 -11.81 29.50 15.08
N ILE A 83 -12.73 28.59 14.81
CA ILE A 83 -12.59 27.60 13.73
C ILE A 83 -12.71 28.26 12.35
N SER A 84 -13.60 29.24 12.17
CA SER A 84 -13.67 30.06 10.96
C SER A 84 -12.33 30.72 10.66
N ASN A 85 -11.73 31.37 11.66
CA ASN A 85 -10.45 32.05 11.51
C ASN A 85 -9.32 31.09 11.17
N TYR A 86 -9.26 29.90 11.79
CA TYR A 86 -8.26 28.88 11.45
C TYR A 86 -8.39 28.41 9.99
N ILE A 87 -9.62 28.18 9.55
CA ILE A 87 -9.91 27.73 8.19
C ILE A 87 -9.57 28.84 7.18
N GLU A 88 -9.95 30.08 7.44
CA GLU A 88 -9.66 31.22 6.57
C GLU A 88 -8.16 31.53 6.50
N THR A 89 -7.46 31.47 7.64
CA THR A 89 -5.99 31.61 7.71
C THR A 89 -5.30 30.51 6.91
N PHE A 90 -5.82 29.27 6.98
CA PHE A 90 -5.29 28.16 6.18
C PHE A 90 -5.49 28.40 4.68
N LEU A 91 -6.67 28.90 4.27
CA LEU A 91 -6.95 29.21 2.86
C LEU A 91 -6.06 30.33 2.31
N GLN A 92 -5.87 31.40 3.09
CA GLN A 92 -4.99 32.51 2.72
C GLN A 92 -3.52 32.08 2.58
N ASN A 93 -3.05 31.18 3.45
CA ASN A 93 -1.66 30.69 3.43
C ASN A 93 -1.47 29.42 2.60
N SER A 94 -2.52 28.91 1.95
CA SER A 94 -2.51 27.63 1.24
C SER A 94 -1.42 27.54 0.18
N SER A 95 -1.12 28.65 -0.52
CA SER A 95 -0.05 28.74 -1.53
C SER A 95 1.35 28.60 -0.93
N SER A 96 1.63 29.31 0.17
CA SER A 96 2.92 29.24 0.88
C SER A 96 3.13 27.88 1.54
N LEU A 97 2.08 27.34 2.17
CA LEU A 97 2.07 25.98 2.72
C LEU A 97 2.25 24.92 1.63
N GLY A 98 1.72 25.16 0.43
CA GLY A 98 1.92 24.31 -0.74
C GLY A 98 3.38 24.25 -1.19
N ILE A 99 4.09 25.39 -1.24
CA ILE A 99 5.52 25.45 -1.63
C ILE A 99 6.41 24.75 -0.60
N LEU A 100 6.19 25.01 0.70
CA LEU A 100 6.90 24.30 1.76
C LEU A 100 6.59 22.80 1.74
N GLY A 101 5.32 22.45 1.51
CA GLY A 101 4.86 21.08 1.29
C GLY A 101 5.60 20.42 0.12
N LEU A 102 5.79 21.11 -1.00
CA LEU A 102 6.51 20.60 -2.18
C LEU A 102 7.96 20.25 -1.83
N GLY A 103 8.67 21.16 -1.16
CA GLY A 103 10.03 20.90 -0.68
C GLY A 103 10.09 19.68 0.25
N ALA A 104 9.14 19.59 1.19
CA ALA A 104 9.05 18.48 2.12
C ALA A 104 8.68 17.15 1.45
N ILE A 105 7.80 17.13 0.44
CA ILE A 105 7.52 15.92 -0.35
C ILE A 105 8.76 15.47 -1.08
N ILE A 106 9.46 16.38 -1.77
CA ILE A 106 10.67 16.02 -2.52
C ILE A 106 11.68 15.39 -1.57
N PHE A 107 11.93 16.03 -0.42
CA PHE A 107 12.85 15.54 0.60
C PHE A 107 12.45 14.16 1.14
N THR A 108 11.21 14.01 1.63
CA THR A 108 10.72 12.75 2.21
C THR A 108 10.63 11.63 1.18
N SER A 109 10.30 11.94 -0.07
CA SER A 109 10.28 10.98 -1.18
C SER A 109 11.68 10.48 -1.49
N ILE A 110 12.69 11.35 -1.53
CA ILE A 110 14.09 10.95 -1.72
C ILE A 110 14.53 10.00 -0.60
N MET A 111 14.23 10.34 0.66
CA MET A 111 14.55 9.46 1.80
C MET A 111 13.87 8.09 1.68
N PHE A 112 12.56 8.09 1.38
CA PHE A 112 11.79 6.86 1.21
C PHE A 112 12.35 5.98 0.08
N PHE A 113 12.58 6.55 -1.10
CA PHE A 113 13.06 5.76 -2.25
C PHE A 113 14.50 5.28 -2.08
N ALA A 114 15.37 6.08 -1.46
CA ALA A 114 16.73 5.65 -1.15
C ALA A 114 16.75 4.47 -0.17
N ASP A 115 15.94 4.53 0.88
CA ASP A 115 15.81 3.45 1.86
C ASP A 115 15.14 2.21 1.25
N TYR A 116 14.07 2.38 0.48
CA TYR A 116 13.39 1.30 -0.22
C TYR A 116 14.33 0.56 -1.18
N GLU A 117 15.07 1.29 -2.02
CA GLU A 117 16.05 0.70 -2.92
C GLU A 117 17.16 -0.02 -2.16
N TYR A 118 17.67 0.57 -1.08
CA TYR A 118 18.65 -0.07 -0.21
C TYR A 118 18.14 -1.41 0.34
N VAL A 119 16.93 -1.43 0.90
CA VAL A 119 16.31 -2.62 1.49
C VAL A 119 16.11 -3.72 0.45
N ILE A 120 15.54 -3.39 -0.72
CA ILE A 120 15.28 -4.37 -1.78
C ILE A 120 16.60 -4.97 -2.28
N ASN A 121 17.61 -4.14 -2.57
CA ASN A 121 18.91 -4.62 -3.03
C ASN A 121 19.60 -5.49 -1.97
N ARG A 122 19.42 -5.17 -0.69
CA ARG A 122 19.97 -5.97 0.41
C ARG A 122 19.31 -7.34 0.54
N ILE A 123 17.99 -7.42 0.36
CA ILE A 123 17.24 -8.70 0.34
C ILE A 123 17.61 -9.54 -0.88
N MET A 124 17.74 -8.89 -2.04
CA MET A 124 18.02 -9.58 -3.32
C MET A 124 19.51 -9.86 -3.55
N HIS A 125 20.40 -9.32 -2.71
CA HIS A 125 21.86 -9.35 -2.86
C HIS A 125 22.33 -8.79 -4.21
N THR A 126 21.73 -7.68 -4.66
CA THR A 126 22.01 -7.00 -5.93
C THR A 126 22.67 -5.64 -5.70
N SER A 127 23.33 -5.09 -6.74
CA SER A 127 23.84 -3.73 -6.73
C SER A 127 22.73 -2.71 -6.98
N SER A 128 22.90 -1.51 -6.43
CA SER A 128 21.97 -0.38 -6.65
C SER A 128 21.95 0.06 -8.10
N ARG A 129 20.78 0.49 -8.57
CA ARG A 129 20.61 1.10 -9.88
C ARG A 129 21.16 2.53 -9.85
N LYS A 130 21.40 3.11 -11.04
CA LYS A 130 21.56 4.57 -11.15
C LYS A 130 20.25 5.22 -10.71
N PHE A 131 20.33 6.23 -9.84
CA PHE A 131 19.18 6.94 -9.25
C PHE A 131 18.06 7.26 -10.26
N TRP A 132 18.41 7.77 -11.44
CA TRP A 132 17.46 8.13 -12.49
C TRP A 132 16.66 6.95 -13.08
N ASN A 133 17.27 5.77 -13.19
CA ASN A 133 16.57 4.56 -13.65
C ASN A 133 15.60 4.04 -12.57
N SER A 134 15.97 4.22 -11.30
CA SER A 134 15.14 3.90 -10.15
C SER A 134 13.91 4.83 -10.09
N LEU A 135 14.11 6.12 -10.32
CA LEU A 135 13.07 7.12 -10.28
C LEU A 135 11.96 6.87 -11.32
N SER A 136 12.31 6.52 -12.56
CA SER A 136 11.32 6.21 -13.62
C SER A 136 10.48 4.96 -13.29
N ALA A 137 11.13 3.93 -12.75
CA ALA A 137 10.48 2.72 -12.25
C ALA A 137 9.48 3.02 -11.12
N TYR A 138 9.87 3.84 -10.14
CA TYR A 138 8.99 4.21 -9.03
C TYR A 138 7.90 5.21 -9.40
N TRP A 139 8.16 6.10 -10.35
CA TRP A 139 7.13 6.96 -10.95
C TRP A 139 5.98 6.16 -11.55
N THR A 140 6.31 5.03 -12.20
CA THR A 140 5.31 4.12 -12.74
C THR A 140 4.43 3.54 -11.63
N LEU A 141 4.98 3.23 -10.46
CA LEU A 141 4.21 2.73 -9.32
C LEU A 141 3.31 3.79 -8.69
N ILE A 142 3.80 5.03 -8.57
CA ILE A 142 3.03 6.17 -8.07
C ILE A 142 1.80 6.42 -8.96
N THR A 143 1.90 6.26 -10.28
CA THR A 143 0.77 6.45 -11.19
C THR A 143 -0.14 5.23 -11.26
N LEU A 144 0.42 4.01 -11.22
CA LEU A 144 -0.38 2.78 -11.28
C LEU A 144 -1.27 2.61 -10.05
N ALA A 145 -0.82 3.02 -8.87
CA ALA A 145 -1.56 2.78 -7.63
C ALA A 145 -2.92 3.54 -7.58
N PRO A 146 -3.00 4.86 -7.82
CA PRO A 146 -4.26 5.59 -7.91
C PRO A 146 -5.13 5.12 -9.09
N LEU A 147 -4.53 4.83 -10.24
CA LEU A 147 -5.26 4.30 -11.40
C LEU A 147 -5.87 2.93 -11.08
N GLY A 148 -5.11 2.04 -10.45
CA GLY A 148 -5.58 0.72 -10.01
C GLY A 148 -6.71 0.81 -8.99
N LEU A 149 -6.61 1.74 -8.03
CA LEU A 149 -7.69 2.00 -7.06
C LEU A 149 -8.94 2.60 -7.75
N GLY A 150 -8.77 3.58 -8.64
CA GLY A 150 -9.85 4.19 -9.40
C GLY A 150 -10.59 3.17 -10.26
N LEU A 151 -9.85 2.31 -10.97
CA LEU A 151 -10.40 1.17 -11.71
C LEU A 151 -11.09 0.17 -10.79
N SER A 152 -10.51 -0.14 -9.62
CA SER A 152 -11.13 -1.03 -8.64
C SER A 152 -12.50 -0.53 -8.18
N PHE A 153 -12.60 0.76 -7.85
CA PHE A 153 -13.86 1.36 -7.40
C PHE A 153 -14.87 1.48 -8.54
N TYR A 154 -14.44 1.97 -9.71
CA TYR A 154 -15.30 2.09 -10.89
C TYR A 154 -15.91 0.75 -11.29
N LEU A 155 -15.07 -0.29 -11.37
CA LEU A 155 -15.52 -1.65 -11.69
C LEU A 155 -16.39 -2.23 -10.57
N SER A 156 -16.02 -2.04 -9.28
CA SER A 156 -16.85 -2.51 -8.16
C SER A 156 -18.26 -1.89 -8.18
N ASN A 157 -18.38 -0.61 -8.54
CA ASN A 157 -19.67 0.06 -8.66
C ASN A 157 -20.47 -0.45 -9.87
N LEU A 158 -19.86 -0.49 -11.06
CA LEU A 158 -20.50 -1.06 -12.26
C LEU A 158 -21.02 -2.48 -12.02
N PHE A 159 -20.24 -3.30 -11.31
CA PHE A 159 -20.61 -4.67 -11.03
C PHE A 159 -21.69 -4.80 -9.94
N GLN A 160 -21.74 -3.89 -8.95
CA GLN A 160 -22.86 -3.81 -8.01
C GLN A 160 -24.16 -3.42 -8.73
N ASP A 161 -24.11 -2.48 -9.67
CA ASP A 161 -25.27 -2.07 -10.47
C ASP A 161 -25.79 -3.22 -11.36
N MET A 162 -24.89 -4.05 -11.90
CA MET A 162 -25.27 -5.26 -12.63
C MET A 162 -25.86 -6.38 -11.74
N LEU A 163 -25.43 -6.50 -10.48
CA LEU A 163 -26.04 -7.45 -9.54
C LEU A 163 -27.44 -7.04 -9.09
N ASN A 164 -27.64 -5.74 -8.87
CA ASN A 164 -28.93 -5.20 -8.46
C ASN A 164 -29.99 -5.31 -9.58
N SER A 165 -29.56 -5.42 -10.85
CA SER A 165 -30.44 -5.52 -12.01
C SER A 165 -30.74 -6.95 -12.48
N SER A 166 -30.00 -7.97 -12.04
CA SER A 166 -30.24 -9.36 -12.47
C SER A 166 -30.45 -10.30 -11.27
N ALA A 167 -31.71 -10.70 -11.06
CA ALA A 167 -32.12 -11.63 -10.01
C ALA A 167 -31.46 -13.03 -10.11
N TYR A 168 -30.81 -13.34 -11.25
CA TYR A 168 -30.31 -14.67 -11.60
C TYR A 168 -28.80 -14.87 -11.38
N THR A 169 -28.03 -13.83 -11.02
CA THR A 169 -26.55 -13.90 -10.87
C THR A 169 -26.05 -14.05 -9.44
N LYS A 170 -26.93 -14.32 -8.46
CA LYS A 170 -26.58 -14.54 -7.04
C LYS A 170 -25.55 -15.66 -6.79
N TRP A 171 -25.33 -16.57 -7.75
CA TRP A 171 -24.45 -17.73 -7.60
C TRP A 171 -23.00 -17.50 -8.05
N ILE A 172 -22.71 -16.45 -8.82
CA ILE A 172 -21.35 -16.16 -9.28
C ILE A 172 -20.73 -15.15 -8.31
N ASN A 173 -20.20 -15.68 -7.20
CA ASN A 173 -19.41 -14.93 -6.22
C ASN A 173 -18.01 -14.52 -6.76
N PHE A 174 -17.81 -14.55 -8.08
CA PHE A 174 -16.57 -14.19 -8.76
C PHE A 174 -16.21 -12.71 -8.55
N LEU A 175 -17.21 -11.87 -8.26
CA LEU A 175 -17.02 -10.45 -7.93
C LEU A 175 -16.26 -10.22 -6.61
N SER A 176 -16.40 -11.11 -5.63
CA SER A 176 -15.69 -10.98 -4.35
C SER A 176 -14.18 -11.18 -4.48
N ILE A 177 -13.73 -11.86 -5.55
CA ILE A 177 -12.32 -12.13 -5.83
C ILE A 177 -11.65 -10.97 -6.58
N PHE A 178 -12.42 -10.14 -7.28
CA PHE A 178 -11.89 -9.09 -8.16
C PHE A 178 -11.04 -8.03 -7.42
N PRO A 179 -11.45 -7.50 -6.25
CA PRO A 179 -10.62 -6.58 -5.48
C PRO A 179 -9.28 -7.21 -5.04
N TYR A 180 -9.28 -8.51 -4.76
CA TYR A 180 -8.06 -9.24 -4.43
C TYR A 180 -7.12 -9.36 -5.64
N LEU A 181 -7.66 -9.62 -6.84
CA LEU A 181 -6.85 -9.69 -8.06
C LEU A 181 -6.10 -8.38 -8.35
N ILE A 182 -6.73 -7.24 -8.09
CA ILE A 182 -6.09 -5.92 -8.26
C ILE A 182 -4.93 -5.76 -7.26
N ILE A 183 -5.14 -6.13 -6.00
CA ILE A 183 -4.08 -6.08 -4.97
C ILE A 183 -2.94 -7.01 -5.34
N TRP A 184 -3.24 -8.23 -5.80
CA TRP A 184 -2.23 -9.17 -6.26
C TRP A 184 -1.45 -8.62 -7.46
N ALA A 185 -2.13 -8.02 -8.44
CA ALA A 185 -1.49 -7.38 -9.58
C ALA A 185 -0.55 -6.25 -9.16
N ILE A 186 -0.96 -5.40 -8.21
CA ILE A 186 -0.12 -4.33 -7.66
C ILE A 186 1.14 -4.92 -7.00
N PHE A 187 1.01 -5.94 -6.16
CA PHE A 187 2.17 -6.61 -5.55
C PHE A 187 3.09 -7.21 -6.62
N CYS A 188 2.54 -7.88 -7.63
CA CYS A 188 3.31 -8.50 -8.71
C CYS A 188 4.09 -7.46 -9.51
N VAL A 189 3.43 -6.39 -9.95
CA VAL A 189 4.08 -5.30 -10.70
C VAL A 189 5.14 -4.61 -9.85
N THR A 190 4.85 -4.37 -8.57
CA THR A 190 5.83 -3.77 -7.65
C THR A 190 7.07 -4.65 -7.51
N TYR A 191 6.92 -5.96 -7.37
CA TYR A 191 8.06 -6.89 -7.30
C TYR A 191 8.87 -6.90 -8.59
N LEU A 192 8.20 -6.97 -9.75
CA LEU A 192 8.88 -6.94 -11.06
C LEU A 192 9.69 -5.67 -11.28
N ILE A 193 9.14 -4.52 -10.86
CA ILE A 193 9.80 -3.22 -11.02
C ILE A 193 10.96 -3.07 -10.02
N SER A 194 10.75 -3.49 -8.77
CA SER A 194 11.70 -3.24 -7.68
C SER A 194 12.92 -4.14 -7.71
N ILE A 195 12.76 -5.40 -8.11
CA ILE A 195 13.86 -6.36 -8.08
C ILE A 195 14.84 -6.06 -9.23
N ASN A 196 16.09 -5.74 -8.87
CA ASN A 196 17.16 -5.43 -9.83
C ASN A 196 17.92 -6.68 -10.32
N ARG A 197 17.18 -7.74 -10.66
CA ARG A 197 17.74 -8.99 -11.18
C ARG A 197 16.75 -9.62 -12.15
N GLN A 198 17.26 -10.36 -13.13
CA GLN A 198 16.41 -11.26 -13.92
C GLN A 198 15.85 -12.35 -13.01
N ILE A 199 14.54 -12.41 -12.89
CA ILE A 199 13.80 -13.36 -12.05
C ILE A 199 12.74 -14.05 -12.89
N ALA A 200 12.49 -15.33 -12.63
CA ALA A 200 11.45 -16.05 -13.34
C ALA A 200 10.06 -15.49 -12.98
N LEU A 201 9.26 -15.13 -13.99
CA LEU A 201 7.92 -14.57 -13.79
C LEU A 201 7.04 -15.48 -12.90
N LYS A 202 7.20 -16.80 -12.99
CA LYS A 202 6.52 -17.78 -12.14
C LYS A 202 6.82 -17.58 -10.64
N ASN A 203 8.07 -17.28 -10.29
CA ASN A 203 8.50 -17.08 -8.91
C ASN A 203 7.92 -15.78 -8.35
N VAL A 204 7.86 -14.74 -9.18
CA VAL A 204 7.22 -13.46 -8.82
C VAL A 204 5.72 -13.61 -8.65
N LEU A 205 5.04 -14.28 -9.57
CA LEU A 205 3.57 -14.44 -9.53
C LEU A 205 3.12 -15.13 -8.26
N PHE A 206 3.79 -16.19 -7.83
CA PHE A 206 3.40 -16.88 -6.61
C PHE A 206 3.87 -16.15 -5.35
N SER A 207 5.09 -15.60 -5.31
CA SER A 207 5.55 -14.87 -4.12
C SER A 207 4.67 -13.65 -3.84
N SER A 208 4.31 -12.89 -4.89
CA SER A 208 3.33 -11.81 -4.81
C SER A 208 1.93 -12.31 -4.46
N PHE A 209 1.49 -13.47 -4.96
CA PHE A 209 0.20 -14.07 -4.58
C PHE A 209 0.15 -14.38 -3.08
N VAL A 210 1.17 -15.04 -2.55
CA VAL A 210 1.28 -15.34 -1.12
C VAL A 210 1.26 -14.06 -0.28
N ALA A 211 2.11 -13.09 -0.63
CA ALA A 211 2.23 -11.86 0.13
C ALA A 211 0.93 -11.04 0.10
N SER A 212 0.34 -10.88 -1.09
CA SER A 212 -0.93 -10.17 -1.25
C SER A 212 -2.09 -10.89 -0.56
N LEU A 213 -2.12 -12.23 -0.52
CA LEU A 213 -3.14 -13.00 0.20
C LEU A 213 -3.05 -12.75 1.71
N ILE A 214 -1.84 -12.88 2.27
CA ILE A 214 -1.60 -12.60 3.70
C ILE A 214 -1.94 -11.15 4.02
N TRP A 215 -1.57 -10.21 3.15
CA TRP A 215 -1.89 -8.79 3.32
C TRP A 215 -3.40 -8.54 3.27
N TYR A 216 -4.11 -9.14 2.31
CA TYR A 216 -5.56 -9.00 2.16
C TYR A 216 -6.31 -9.55 3.37
N LEU A 217 -5.94 -10.74 3.85
CA LEU A 217 -6.52 -11.33 5.06
C LEU A 217 -6.17 -10.50 6.31
N GLY A 218 -4.91 -10.09 6.43
CA GLY A 218 -4.43 -9.23 7.52
C GLY A 218 -5.17 -7.90 7.58
N LYS A 219 -5.49 -7.31 6.42
CA LYS A 219 -6.26 -6.06 6.32
C LYS A 219 -7.65 -6.23 6.90
N ASN A 220 -8.34 -7.32 6.58
CA ASN A 220 -9.67 -7.59 7.11
C ASN A 220 -9.64 -7.78 8.63
N ILE A 221 -8.62 -8.48 9.15
CA ILE A 221 -8.40 -8.64 10.60
C ILE A 221 -8.13 -7.30 11.26
N PHE A 222 -7.27 -6.47 10.67
CA PHE A 222 -6.93 -5.14 11.18
C PHE A 222 -8.15 -4.23 11.22
N VAL A 223 -8.93 -4.17 10.14
CA VAL A 223 -10.17 -3.37 10.08
C VAL A 223 -11.17 -3.83 11.13
N PHE A 224 -11.36 -5.15 11.27
CA PHE A 224 -12.23 -5.70 12.31
C PHE A 224 -11.75 -5.32 13.71
N TYR A 225 -10.46 -5.45 13.99
CA TYR A 225 -9.88 -5.08 15.29
C TYR A 225 -10.03 -3.57 15.56
N ALA A 226 -9.67 -2.73 14.59
CA ALA A 226 -9.73 -1.28 14.73
C ALA A 226 -11.16 -0.77 14.95
N ALA A 227 -12.17 -1.38 14.31
CA ALA A 227 -13.57 -1.01 14.47
C ALA A 227 -14.17 -1.42 15.83
N ASN A 228 -13.71 -2.54 16.40
CA ASN A 228 -14.26 -3.09 17.64
C ASN A 228 -13.50 -2.68 18.91
N ASN A 229 -12.26 -2.20 18.79
CA ASN A 229 -11.43 -1.88 19.95
C ASN A 229 -11.78 -0.51 20.58
N LYS A 230 -12.80 -0.51 21.43
CA LYS A 230 -13.21 0.67 22.21
C LYS A 230 -12.21 1.04 23.31
N THR A 231 -11.43 0.08 23.82
CA THR A 231 -10.47 0.30 24.90
C THR A 231 -9.34 1.22 24.46
N TYR A 232 -8.76 0.98 23.28
CA TYR A 232 -7.71 1.84 22.73
C TYR A 232 -8.23 3.27 22.52
N LEU A 233 -9.42 3.40 21.93
CA LEU A 233 -10.11 4.68 21.75
C LEU A 233 -10.37 5.40 23.09
N SER A 234 -10.70 4.66 24.14
CA SER A 234 -10.96 5.24 25.47
C SER A 234 -9.71 5.76 26.15
N ILE A 235 -8.53 5.16 25.92
CA ILE A 235 -7.27 5.56 26.57
C ILE A 235 -6.62 6.71 25.79
N TYR A 236 -6.55 6.60 24.46
CA TYR A 236 -5.80 7.53 23.61
C TYR A 236 -6.68 8.47 22.77
N GLY A 237 -8.01 8.36 22.85
CA GLY A 237 -8.92 9.23 22.10
C GLY A 237 -8.71 9.15 20.60
N SER A 238 -8.87 10.28 19.91
CA SER A 238 -8.66 10.40 18.45
C SER A 238 -7.24 10.03 17.99
N PHE A 239 -6.24 10.13 18.88
CA PHE A 239 -4.86 9.76 18.57
C PHE A 239 -4.68 8.26 18.31
N SER A 240 -5.59 7.42 18.82
CA SER A 240 -5.61 5.97 18.58
C SER A 240 -5.63 5.60 17.11
N VAL A 241 -6.31 6.39 16.28
CA VAL A 241 -6.42 6.15 14.84
C VAL A 241 -5.04 6.21 14.18
N VAL A 242 -4.25 7.24 14.52
CA VAL A 242 -2.90 7.45 14.00
C VAL A 242 -1.98 6.32 14.46
N LEU A 243 -2.04 5.93 15.73
CA LEU A 243 -1.23 4.83 16.29
C LEU A 243 -1.53 3.49 15.63
N LEU A 244 -2.81 3.13 15.52
CA LEU A 244 -3.22 1.87 14.89
C LEU A 244 -2.85 1.86 13.40
N PHE A 245 -3.00 2.99 12.72
CA PHE A 245 -2.59 3.12 11.32
C PHE A 245 -1.08 2.94 11.15
N PHE A 246 -0.26 3.50 12.06
CA PHE A 246 1.19 3.31 12.00
C PHE A 246 1.59 1.84 12.20
N VAL A 247 0.95 1.13 13.13
CA VAL A 247 1.14 -0.32 13.31
C VAL A 247 0.74 -1.09 12.04
N TRP A 248 -0.34 -0.70 11.39
CA TRP A 248 -0.78 -1.34 10.14
C TRP A 248 0.21 -1.14 8.99
N ILE A 249 0.77 0.06 8.84
CA ILE A 249 1.83 0.34 7.87
C ILE A 249 3.03 -0.58 8.14
N TYR A 250 3.45 -0.69 9.40
CA TYR A 250 4.56 -1.56 9.79
C TYR A 250 4.31 -3.03 9.43
N VAL A 251 3.14 -3.57 9.79
CA VAL A 251 2.74 -4.95 9.44
C VAL A 251 2.65 -5.14 7.92
N SER A 252 2.15 -4.15 7.19
CA SER A 252 2.10 -4.19 5.72
C SER A 252 3.48 -4.32 5.11
N TRP A 253 4.45 -3.56 5.60
CA TRP A 253 5.84 -3.64 5.16
C TRP A 253 6.49 -4.98 5.49
N ILE A 254 6.21 -5.55 6.67
CA ILE A 254 6.67 -6.90 7.00
C ILE A 254 6.17 -7.88 5.95
N ILE A 255 4.87 -7.92 5.69
CA ILE A 255 4.28 -8.87 4.73
C ILE A 255 4.89 -8.68 3.34
N PHE A 256 5.04 -7.44 2.90
CA PHE A 256 5.63 -7.11 1.61
C PHE A 256 7.08 -7.58 1.50
N LEU A 257 7.95 -7.28 2.48
CA LEU A 257 9.36 -7.68 2.44
C LEU A 257 9.56 -9.18 2.56
N TYR A 258 8.72 -9.86 3.35
CA TYR A 258 8.72 -11.32 3.43
C TYR A 258 8.39 -11.96 2.09
N GLY A 259 7.47 -11.38 1.30
CA GLY A 259 7.18 -11.84 -0.05
C GLY A 259 8.34 -11.61 -1.03
N VAL A 260 9.04 -10.48 -0.96
CA VAL A 260 10.26 -10.25 -1.75
C VAL A 260 11.33 -11.29 -1.40
N LYS A 261 11.55 -11.54 -0.11
CA LYS A 261 12.50 -12.56 0.35
C LYS A 261 12.11 -13.97 -0.07
N LEU A 262 10.81 -14.29 -0.07
CA LEU A 262 10.30 -15.55 -0.61
C LEU A 262 10.65 -15.66 -2.11
N CYS A 263 10.44 -14.60 -2.89
CA CYS A 263 10.84 -14.57 -4.30
C CYS A 263 12.34 -14.86 -4.48
N ALA A 264 13.20 -14.21 -3.70
CA ALA A 264 14.65 -14.41 -3.75
C ALA A 264 15.05 -15.87 -3.43
N TYR A 265 14.40 -16.48 -2.43
CA TYR A 265 14.67 -17.87 -2.05
C TYR A 265 14.27 -18.86 -3.15
N LEU A 266 13.10 -18.65 -3.77
CA LEU A 266 12.60 -19.51 -4.84
C LEU A 266 13.47 -19.44 -6.09
N GLU A 267 13.97 -18.25 -6.42
CA GLU A 267 14.90 -18.09 -7.53
C GLU A 267 16.18 -18.87 -7.26
N LYS A 268 16.77 -18.72 -6.06
CA LYS A 268 17.99 -19.44 -5.68
C LYS A 268 17.81 -20.96 -5.67
N ALA A 269 16.66 -21.46 -5.19
CA ALA A 269 16.36 -22.90 -5.20
C ALA A 269 16.17 -23.45 -6.63
N GLY A 270 15.62 -22.63 -7.54
CA GLY A 270 15.48 -23.00 -8.94
C GLY A 270 16.79 -22.99 -9.73
N GLU A 271 17.78 -22.21 -9.31
CA GLU A 271 19.13 -22.21 -9.88
C GLU A 271 19.91 -23.46 -9.46
N SER A 272 19.85 -23.86 -8.18
CA SER A 272 20.53 -25.07 -7.69
C SER A 272 20.03 -26.37 -8.34
N ASP A 273 18.75 -26.43 -8.71
CA ASP A 273 18.16 -27.58 -9.42
C ASP A 273 18.55 -27.64 -10.91
N LYS A 274 19.10 -26.57 -11.49
CA LYS A 274 19.58 -26.54 -12.89
C LYS A 274 21.07 -26.89 -13.01
N GLU A 275 21.83 -26.69 -11.94
CA GLU A 275 23.27 -27.00 -11.87
C GLU A 275 23.54 -28.45 -11.41
N ALA A 276 22.52 -29.16 -10.91
CA ALA A 276 22.55 -30.56 -10.50
C ALA A 276 21.98 -31.50 -11.58
#